data_AF-S3TB80-F1
#
_entry.id   AF-S3TB80-F1
#
_cell.length_a   1.000
_cell.length_b   1.000
_cell.length_c   1.000
_cell.angle_alpha   90.00
_cell.angle_beta   90.00
_cell.angle_gamma   90.00
#
_symmetry.space_group_name_H-M   'P 1'
#
loop_
_entity.id
_entity.type
_entity.pdbx_description
1 polymer ?
#
loop_
_entity_poly.entity_id
_entity_poly.type
_entity_poly.pdbx_seq_one_letter_code
_entity_poly.pdbx_strand_id
1 'polypeptide(L)'
;MTFKELFVEIYYGDYSKERVLKRINEYIENNEIIEVEFFELLESAVDQESLLLQLIQTTDSSFSADSVEAEILTARYFLNILEHYENGQIRPFDLCRIFNNIEIGFMGAQRNLPLNIAYYPLWTGNLYHACDWCDETWTLENSPHLGIEVKKQIRIIKDWLANPSFK
;
A
#
# COMPACT_ATOMS: atom_id res chain seq x y z
N MET A 1 -3.80 -5.64 -13.04
CA MET A 1 -3.47 -4.47 -12.20
C MET A 1 -3.95 -3.24 -12.94
N THR A 2 -4.75 -2.41 -12.31
CA THR A 2 -5.21 -1.11 -12.83
C THR A 2 -4.19 -0.02 -12.53
N PHE A 3 -4.34 1.14 -13.16
CA PHE A 3 -3.43 2.26 -12.92
C PHE A 3 -3.48 2.77 -11.47
N LYS A 4 -4.68 2.80 -10.86
CA LYS A 4 -4.86 3.17 -9.45
C LYS A 4 -4.24 2.15 -8.49
N GLU A 5 -4.29 0.86 -8.84
CA GLU A 5 -3.60 -0.19 -8.08
C GLU A 5 -2.07 -0.02 -8.14
N LEU A 6 -1.52 0.33 -9.31
CA LEU A 6 -0.10 0.64 -9.45
C LEU A 6 0.30 1.84 -8.58
N PHE A 7 -0.51 2.92 -8.59
CA PHE A 7 -0.29 4.07 -7.71
C PHE A 7 -0.23 3.67 -6.24
N VAL A 8 -1.22 2.91 -5.75
CA VAL A 8 -1.26 2.45 -4.34
C VAL A 8 -0.05 1.58 -4.00
N GLU A 9 0.34 0.66 -4.90
CA GLU A 9 1.53 -0.19 -4.71
C GLU A 9 2.81 0.65 -4.60
N ILE A 10 2.97 1.70 -5.42
CA ILE A 10 4.15 2.57 -5.39
C ILE A 10 4.13 3.51 -4.17
N TYR A 11 2.96 4.09 -3.87
CA TYR A 11 2.79 5.06 -2.79
C TYR A 11 3.01 4.46 -1.40
N TYR A 12 2.54 3.23 -1.17
CA TYR A 12 2.68 2.56 0.13
C TYR A 12 3.76 1.50 0.17
N GLY A 13 4.20 1.00 -0.98
CA GLY A 13 5.28 0.03 -1.06
C GLY A 13 6.61 0.62 -0.63
N ASP A 14 7.45 -0.19 0.00
CA ASP A 14 8.84 0.21 0.27
C ASP A 14 9.77 -0.38 -0.79
N TYR A 15 9.70 0.22 -1.97
CA TYR A 15 10.48 -0.19 -3.12
C TYR A 15 11.65 0.74 -3.36
N SER A 16 12.80 0.16 -3.73
CA SER A 16 13.88 0.95 -4.31
C SER A 16 13.40 1.65 -5.58
N LYS A 17 14.05 2.76 -5.93
CA LYS A 17 13.72 3.50 -7.15
C LYS A 17 13.77 2.61 -8.40
N GLU A 18 14.75 1.72 -8.48
CA GLU A 18 14.85 0.73 -9.56
C GLU A 18 13.62 -0.17 -9.64
N ARG A 19 13.12 -0.64 -8.49
CA ARG A 19 11.92 -1.49 -8.43
C ARG A 19 10.67 -0.71 -8.81
N VAL A 20 10.54 0.55 -8.39
CA VAL A 20 9.45 1.44 -8.84
C VAL A 20 9.45 1.56 -10.37
N LEU A 21 10.58 1.93 -10.97
CA LEU A 21 10.71 2.07 -12.43
C LEU A 21 10.39 0.76 -13.16
N LYS A 22 10.85 -0.37 -12.63
CA LYS A 22 10.52 -1.69 -13.18
C LYS A 22 9.02 -1.97 -13.17
N ARG A 23 8.33 -1.69 -12.05
CA ARG A 23 6.87 -1.91 -11.93
C ARG A 23 6.09 -1.01 -12.88
N ILE A 24 6.51 0.23 -13.06
CA ILE A 24 5.93 1.16 -14.03
C ILE A 24 6.13 0.64 -15.45
N ASN A 25 7.34 0.22 -15.81
CA ASN A 25 7.63 -0.34 -17.13
C ASN A 25 6.80 -1.59 -17.42
N GLU A 26 6.71 -2.53 -16.46
CA GLU A 26 5.84 -3.71 -16.55
C GLU A 26 4.38 -3.32 -16.77
N TYR A 27 3.89 -2.26 -16.13
CA TYR A 27 2.52 -1.78 -16.35
C TYR A 27 2.32 -1.22 -17.76
N ILE A 28 3.25 -0.40 -18.26
CA ILE A 28 3.21 0.18 -19.60
C ILE A 28 3.18 -0.94 -20.66
N GLU A 29 4.08 -1.91 -20.54
CA GLU A 29 4.19 -3.04 -21.48
C GLU A 29 2.91 -3.90 -21.47
N ASN A 30 2.41 -4.26 -20.30
CA ASN A 30 1.24 -5.14 -20.19
C ASN A 30 -0.09 -4.49 -20.63
N ASN A 31 -0.14 -3.16 -20.70
CA ASN A 31 -1.33 -2.41 -21.12
C ASN A 31 -1.15 -1.73 -22.49
N GLU A 32 -0.05 -1.97 -23.19
CA GLU A 32 0.25 -1.43 -24.53
C GLU A 32 0.12 0.11 -24.61
N ILE A 33 0.54 0.80 -23.54
CA ILE A 33 0.46 2.27 -23.41
C ILE A 33 1.48 2.95 -24.33
N ILE A 34 1.04 3.98 -25.05
CA ILE A 34 1.85 4.70 -26.06
C ILE A 34 1.93 6.21 -25.82
N GLU A 35 1.22 6.70 -24.80
CA GLU A 35 1.17 8.10 -24.39
C GLU A 35 2.51 8.54 -23.78
N VAL A 36 3.01 9.70 -24.23
CA VAL A 36 4.35 10.20 -23.88
C VAL A 36 4.49 10.45 -22.39
N GLU A 37 3.42 10.93 -21.76
CA GLU A 37 3.36 11.25 -20.34
C GLU A 37 3.61 10.03 -19.45
N PHE A 38 3.32 8.82 -19.92
CA PHE A 38 3.65 7.59 -19.20
C PHE A 38 5.14 7.24 -19.28
N PHE A 39 5.84 7.62 -20.35
CA PHE A 39 7.27 7.39 -20.45
C PHE A 39 8.07 8.35 -19.55
N GLU A 40 7.52 9.54 -19.24
CA GLU A 40 8.10 10.46 -18.25
C GLU A 40 8.20 9.80 -16.85
N LEU A 41 7.30 8.87 -16.52
CA LEU A 41 7.36 8.11 -15.26
C LEU A 41 8.63 7.24 -15.14
N LEU A 42 9.25 6.90 -16.28
CA LEU A 42 10.49 6.12 -16.31
C LEU A 42 11.74 6.98 -16.04
N GLU A 43 11.60 8.30 -15.96
CA GLU A 43 12.70 9.19 -15.63
C GLU A 43 13.02 9.18 -14.15
N SER A 44 14.25 8.80 -13.81
CA SER A 44 14.69 8.71 -12.41
C SER A 44 14.76 10.06 -11.66
N ALA A 45 14.59 11.20 -12.33
CA ALA A 45 14.54 12.51 -11.67
C ALA A 45 13.12 12.89 -11.23
N VAL A 46 12.10 12.20 -11.74
CA VAL A 46 10.69 12.49 -11.45
C VAL A 46 10.30 11.95 -10.08
N ASP A 47 9.34 12.63 -9.46
CA ASP A 47 8.53 12.11 -8.36
C ASP A 47 7.40 11.26 -8.95
N GLN A 48 7.61 9.94 -8.96
CA GLN A 48 6.69 9.00 -9.59
C GLN A 48 5.31 9.02 -8.94
N GLU A 49 5.22 9.17 -7.62
CA GLU A 49 3.95 9.17 -6.89
C GLU A 49 3.08 10.35 -7.31
N SER A 50 3.68 11.55 -7.34
CA SER A 50 3.00 12.78 -7.75
C SER A 50 2.53 12.71 -9.21
N LEU A 51 3.38 12.24 -10.13
CA LEU A 51 3.02 12.15 -11.54
C LEU A 51 1.96 11.08 -11.81
N LEU A 52 2.04 9.91 -11.16
CA LEU A 52 1.01 8.88 -11.24
C LEU A 52 -0.35 9.42 -10.80
N LEU A 53 -0.39 10.14 -9.68
CA LEU A 53 -1.63 10.74 -9.19
C LEU A 53 -2.20 11.77 -10.17
N GLN A 54 -1.35 12.65 -10.72
CA GLN A 54 -1.77 13.63 -11.73
C GLN A 54 -2.37 12.95 -12.96
N LEU A 55 -1.73 11.90 -13.47
CA LEU A 55 -2.22 11.15 -14.62
C LEU A 55 -3.57 10.48 -14.31
N ILE A 56 -3.75 9.89 -13.13
CA ILE A 56 -5.06 9.36 -12.70
C ILE A 56 -6.10 10.48 -12.71
N GLN A 57 -5.78 11.64 -12.15
CA GLN A 57 -6.69 12.77 -12.01
C GLN A 57 -7.11 13.42 -13.34
N THR A 58 -6.38 13.17 -14.44
CA THR A 58 -6.85 13.57 -15.78
C THR A 58 -8.13 12.85 -16.21
N THR A 59 -8.36 11.62 -15.71
CA THR A 59 -9.53 10.80 -16.02
C THR A 59 -10.51 10.71 -14.86
N ASP A 60 -10.02 10.84 -13.63
CA ASP A 60 -10.80 10.83 -12.40
C ASP A 60 -10.29 11.88 -11.42
N SER A 61 -10.74 13.11 -11.60
CA SER A 61 -10.38 14.25 -10.75
C SER A 61 -10.77 14.10 -9.27
N SER A 62 -11.62 13.11 -8.93
CA SER A 62 -12.04 12.87 -7.55
C SER A 62 -11.11 11.93 -6.79
N PHE A 63 -10.22 11.24 -7.50
CA PHE A 63 -9.27 10.32 -6.89
C PHE A 63 -8.17 11.08 -6.14
N SER A 64 -7.85 10.58 -4.94
CA SER A 64 -6.72 11.02 -4.12
C SER A 64 -6.24 9.85 -3.27
N ALA A 65 -5.04 9.95 -2.69
CA ALA A 65 -4.54 8.98 -1.71
C ALA A 65 -5.47 8.84 -0.49
N ASP A 66 -6.27 9.88 -0.21
CA ASP A 66 -7.21 9.96 0.91
C ASP A 66 -8.65 9.56 0.53
N SER A 67 -8.87 9.13 -0.71
CA SER A 67 -10.21 8.71 -1.15
C SER A 67 -10.62 7.36 -0.54
N VAL A 68 -11.93 7.14 -0.48
CA VAL A 68 -12.52 5.83 -0.11
C VAL A 68 -12.03 4.72 -1.05
N GLU A 69 -11.93 5.04 -2.34
CA GLU A 69 -11.42 4.09 -3.33
C GLU A 69 -9.96 3.73 -3.06
N ALA A 70 -9.10 4.71 -2.80
CA ALA A 70 -7.70 4.46 -2.44
C ALA A 70 -7.57 3.59 -1.18
N GLU A 71 -8.45 3.75 -0.19
CA GLU A 71 -8.45 2.89 1.00
C GLU A 71 -8.79 1.43 0.68
N ILE A 72 -9.82 1.21 -0.14
CA ILE A 72 -10.20 -0.13 -0.59
C ILE A 72 -9.04 -0.78 -1.36
N LEU A 73 -8.41 -0.03 -2.26
CA LEU A 73 -7.25 -0.49 -3.03
C LEU A 73 -6.06 -0.80 -2.11
N THR A 74 -5.82 0.03 -1.09
CA THR A 74 -4.74 -0.17 -0.12
C THR A 74 -4.98 -1.41 0.73
N ALA A 75 -6.21 -1.65 1.18
CA ALA A 75 -6.57 -2.87 1.90
C ALA A 75 -6.37 -4.13 1.03
N ARG A 76 -6.69 -4.07 -0.27
CA ARG A 76 -6.42 -5.17 -1.22
C ARG A 76 -4.94 -5.40 -1.44
N TYR A 77 -4.18 -4.33 -1.65
CA TYR A 77 -2.73 -4.39 -1.79
C TYR A 77 -2.11 -5.04 -0.55
N PHE A 78 -2.49 -4.58 0.64
CA PHE A 78 -1.94 -5.09 1.88
C PHE A 78 -2.36 -6.53 2.17
N LEU A 79 -3.59 -6.92 1.82
CA LEU A 79 -4.00 -8.33 1.88
C LEU A 79 -3.07 -9.23 1.07
N ASN A 80 -2.71 -8.81 -0.15
CA ASN A 80 -1.77 -9.56 -0.99
C ASN A 80 -0.37 -9.66 -0.33
N ILE A 81 0.11 -8.57 0.27
CA ILE A 81 1.37 -8.56 1.04
C ILE A 81 1.33 -9.56 2.20
N LEU A 82 0.24 -9.58 2.97
CA LEU A 82 0.07 -10.51 4.09
C LEU A 82 0.03 -11.98 3.63
N GLU A 83 -0.63 -12.27 2.51
CA GLU A 83 -0.66 -13.61 1.92
C GLU A 83 0.73 -14.04 1.41
N HIS A 84 1.50 -13.13 0.81
CA HIS A 84 2.89 -13.39 0.43
C HIS A 84 3.80 -13.62 1.65
N TYR A 85 3.60 -12.89 2.74
CA TYR A 85 4.29 -13.13 4.00
C TYR A 85 3.97 -14.51 4.59
N GLU A 86 2.70 -14.92 4.60
CA GLU A 86 2.29 -16.25 5.08
C GLU A 86 2.97 -17.39 4.31
N ASN A 87 3.28 -17.17 3.04
CA ASN A 87 4.01 -18.09 2.17
C ASN A 87 5.54 -17.97 2.25
N GLY A 88 6.06 -17.14 3.15
CA GLY A 88 7.50 -16.94 3.37
C GLY A 88 8.21 -16.14 2.26
N GLN A 89 7.46 -15.43 1.42
CA GLN A 89 8.00 -14.64 0.31
C GLN A 89 8.42 -13.23 0.73
N ILE A 90 8.01 -12.81 1.94
CA ILE A 90 8.31 -11.50 2.53
C ILE A 90 8.91 -11.74 3.91
N ARG A 91 9.99 -11.01 4.25
CA ARG A 91 10.62 -11.10 5.58
C ARG A 91 9.83 -10.26 6.60
N PRO A 92 9.89 -10.57 7.90
CA PRO A 92 9.22 -9.80 8.96
C PRO A 92 9.50 -8.29 8.88
N PHE A 93 10.77 -7.91 8.73
CA PHE A 93 11.17 -6.51 8.64
C PHE A 93 10.53 -5.80 7.44
N ASP A 94 10.51 -6.45 6.26
CA ASP A 94 9.93 -5.86 5.05
C ASP A 94 8.42 -5.70 5.19
N LEU A 95 7.72 -6.66 5.81
CA LEU A 95 6.30 -6.56 6.11
C LEU A 95 6.00 -5.38 7.03
N CYS A 96 6.73 -5.26 8.15
CA CYS A 96 6.47 -4.20 9.13
C CYS A 96 6.80 -2.81 8.59
N ARG A 97 7.80 -2.71 7.71
CA ARG A 97 8.13 -1.49 6.99
C ARG A 97 7.02 -1.06 6.03
N ILE A 98 6.45 -1.98 5.25
CA ILE A 98 5.28 -1.71 4.39
C ILE A 98 4.06 -1.30 5.23
N PHE A 99 3.81 -2.01 6.34
CA PHE A 99 2.71 -1.66 7.25
C PHE A 99 2.87 -0.24 7.82
N ASN A 100 4.07 0.14 8.23
CA ASN A 100 4.35 1.48 8.77
C ASN A 100 4.11 2.58 7.73
N ASN A 101 4.45 2.36 6.45
CA ASN A 101 4.15 3.32 5.38
C ASN A 101 2.64 3.52 5.20
N ILE A 102 1.88 2.41 5.24
CA ILE A 102 0.41 2.43 5.21
C ILE A 102 -0.13 3.22 6.40
N GLU A 103 0.31 2.91 7.61
CA GLU A 103 -0.13 3.58 8.83
C GLU A 103 0.11 5.09 8.78
N ILE A 104 1.33 5.51 8.44
CA ILE A 104 1.70 6.94 8.35
C ILE A 104 0.82 7.66 7.32
N GLY A 105 0.60 7.04 6.14
CA GLY A 105 -0.24 7.66 5.12
C GLY A 105 -1.69 7.87 5.57
N PHE A 106 -2.27 6.93 6.32
CA PHE A 106 -3.61 7.11 6.88
C PHE A 106 -3.67 8.05 8.09
N MET A 107 -2.64 8.08 8.93
CA MET A 107 -2.57 9.04 10.03
C MET A 107 -2.53 10.49 9.51
N GLY A 108 -1.88 10.72 8.37
CA GLY A 108 -1.81 12.03 7.71
C GLY A 108 -2.99 12.38 6.81
N ALA A 109 -3.85 11.41 6.48
CA ALA A 109 -4.92 11.57 5.51
C ALA A 109 -6.02 12.53 6.01
N GLN A 110 -6.27 13.61 5.26
CA GLN A 110 -7.34 14.54 5.57
C GLN A 110 -8.68 13.95 5.11
N ARG A 111 -9.22 13.03 5.90
CA ARG A 111 -10.50 12.34 5.65
C ARG A 111 -11.73 13.22 5.93
N ASN A 112 -11.64 14.52 5.64
CA ASN A 112 -12.56 15.57 6.13
C ASN A 112 -12.74 15.58 7.66
N LEU A 113 -11.77 15.03 8.38
CA LEU A 113 -11.73 15.06 9.83
C LEU A 113 -11.08 16.37 10.31
N PRO A 114 -11.46 16.88 11.49
CA PRO A 114 -10.72 17.93 12.16
C PRO A 114 -9.23 17.58 12.29
N LEU A 115 -8.34 18.58 12.16
CA LEU A 115 -6.87 18.42 12.20
C LEU A 115 -6.33 17.72 13.47
N ASN A 116 -7.15 17.63 14.53
CA ASN A 116 -6.79 16.99 15.80
C ASN A 116 -7.28 15.54 15.93
N ILE A 117 -7.82 14.94 14.87
CA ILE A 117 -8.29 13.55 14.84
C ILE A 117 -7.47 12.76 13.85
N ALA A 118 -6.72 11.77 14.35
CA ALA A 118 -6.06 10.79 13.51
C ALA A 118 -7.08 9.76 13.00
N TYR A 119 -7.07 9.50 11.69
CA TYR A 119 -7.83 8.39 11.11
C TYR A 119 -7.02 7.11 11.22
N TYR A 120 -7.62 6.05 11.76
CA TYR A 120 -7.01 4.73 11.79
C TYR A 120 -7.98 3.73 11.14
N PRO A 121 -7.64 3.17 9.97
CA PRO A 121 -8.53 2.26 9.27
C PRO A 121 -8.88 1.04 10.12
N LEU A 122 -10.14 0.64 10.17
CA LEU A 122 -10.56 -0.50 11.01
C LEU A 122 -9.88 -1.81 10.60
N TRP A 123 -9.47 -1.92 9.33
CA TRP A 123 -8.88 -3.12 8.75
C TRP A 123 -7.38 -3.26 8.98
N THR A 124 -6.68 -2.31 9.62
CA THR A 124 -5.25 -2.46 9.98
C THR A 124 -5.04 -3.24 11.28
N GLY A 125 -6.08 -3.29 12.13
CA GLY A 125 -6.13 -4.13 13.33
C GLY A 125 -4.93 -3.95 14.27
N ASN A 126 -4.42 -5.06 14.81
CA ASN A 126 -3.39 -5.08 15.86
C ASN A 126 -1.96 -5.23 15.29
N LEU A 127 -1.78 -5.04 13.97
CA LEU A 127 -0.45 -5.13 13.37
C LEU A 127 0.51 -4.05 13.85
N TYR A 128 0.01 -2.90 14.29
CA TYR A 128 0.81 -1.88 14.97
C TYR A 128 1.61 -2.50 16.12
N HIS A 129 0.92 -3.18 17.04
CA HIS A 129 1.57 -3.83 18.18
C HIS A 129 2.41 -5.05 17.78
N ALA A 130 2.04 -5.76 16.71
CA ALA A 130 2.81 -6.92 16.24
C ALA A 130 4.09 -6.54 15.48
N CYS A 131 4.14 -5.33 14.93
CA CYS A 131 5.31 -4.75 14.28
C CYS A 131 6.12 -3.83 15.19
N ASP A 132 5.64 -3.57 16.40
CA ASP A 132 6.38 -2.81 17.40
C ASP A 132 7.72 -3.51 17.68
N TRP A 133 8.80 -2.72 17.73
CA TRP A 133 10.18 -3.20 17.91
C TRP A 133 10.71 -4.16 16.84
N CYS A 134 10.08 -4.25 15.66
CA CYS A 134 10.59 -5.05 14.56
C CYS A 134 11.93 -4.50 14.04
N ASP A 135 12.89 -5.40 13.79
CA ASP A 135 14.19 -5.07 13.19
C ASP A 135 14.63 -6.11 12.14
N GLU A 136 15.75 -5.84 11.48
CA GLU A 136 16.29 -6.67 10.40
C GLU A 136 16.72 -8.09 10.83
N THR A 137 16.85 -8.35 12.14
CA THR A 137 17.24 -9.65 12.69
C THR A 137 16.05 -10.59 12.85
N TRP A 138 14.81 -10.10 12.67
CA TRP A 138 13.61 -10.92 12.77
C TRP A 138 13.50 -11.90 11.60
N THR A 139 13.17 -13.14 11.93
CA THR A 139 12.89 -14.24 11.02
C THR A 139 11.52 -14.82 11.34
N LEU A 140 10.94 -15.58 10.41
CA LEU A 140 9.64 -16.21 10.61
C LEU A 140 9.60 -17.09 11.87
N GLU A 141 10.74 -17.68 12.24
CA GLU A 141 10.89 -18.56 13.39
C GLU A 141 11.01 -17.78 14.71
N ASN A 142 11.71 -16.65 14.73
CA ASN A 142 11.94 -15.89 15.97
C ASN A 142 10.87 -14.83 16.27
N SER A 143 9.99 -14.53 15.30
CA SER A 143 8.85 -13.61 15.46
C SER A 143 7.49 -14.30 15.23
N PRO A 144 7.15 -15.38 15.97
CA PRO A 144 5.92 -16.14 15.73
C PRO A 144 4.64 -15.33 16.02
N HIS A 145 4.72 -14.31 16.88
CA HIS A 145 3.62 -13.43 17.21
C HIS A 145 3.14 -12.65 15.98
N LEU A 146 4.05 -12.20 15.10
CA LEU A 146 3.71 -11.53 13.84
C LEU A 146 2.96 -12.48 12.90
N GLY A 147 3.40 -13.73 12.77
CA GLY A 147 2.70 -14.74 11.96
C GLY A 147 1.29 -15.05 12.47
N ILE A 148 1.09 -15.07 13.80
CA ILE A 148 -0.24 -15.22 14.40
C ILE A 148 -1.12 -14.03 14.06
N GLU A 149 -0.60 -12.80 14.16
CA GLU A 149 -1.38 -11.60 13.89
C GLU A 149 -1.71 -11.44 12.41
N VAL A 150 -0.76 -11.72 11.51
CA VAL A 150 -0.99 -11.74 10.05
C VAL A 150 -2.17 -12.64 9.68
N LYS A 151 -2.25 -13.85 10.25
CA LYS A 151 -3.36 -14.78 10.00
C LYS A 151 -4.72 -14.23 10.46
N LYS A 152 -4.75 -13.49 11.56
CA LYS A 152 -5.98 -12.80 12.00
C LYS A 152 -6.30 -11.64 11.05
N GLN A 153 -5.29 -10.86 10.68
CA GLN A 153 -5.46 -9.68 9.87
C GLN A 153 -5.96 -9.99 8.46
N ILE A 154 -5.49 -11.07 7.85
CA ILE A 154 -6.01 -11.58 6.57
C ILE A 154 -7.53 -11.78 6.63
N ARG A 155 -8.05 -12.33 7.73
CA ARG A 155 -9.50 -12.55 7.91
C ARG A 155 -10.23 -11.23 8.09
N ILE A 156 -9.71 -10.35 8.95
CA ILE A 156 -10.29 -9.02 9.21
C ILE A 156 -10.41 -8.22 7.92
N ILE A 157 -9.35 -8.18 7.09
CA ILE A 157 -9.35 -7.46 5.83
C ILE A 157 -10.32 -8.09 4.84
N LYS A 158 -10.38 -9.43 4.73
CA LYS A 158 -11.35 -10.12 3.87
C LYS A 158 -12.79 -9.80 4.25
N ASP A 159 -13.10 -9.83 5.55
CA ASP A 159 -14.44 -9.50 6.07
C ASP A 159 -14.79 -8.03 5.83
N TRP A 160 -13.83 -7.11 6.06
CA TRP A 160 -14.03 -5.69 5.79
C TRP A 160 -14.20 -5.40 4.30
N LEU A 161 -13.42 -6.04 3.42
CA LEU A 161 -13.56 -5.88 1.96
C LEU A 161 -14.92 -6.38 1.43
N ALA A 162 -15.53 -7.35 2.11
CA ALA A 162 -16.87 -7.82 1.75
C ALA A 162 -17.96 -6.79 2.08
N ASN A 163 -17.78 -6.01 3.16
CA ASN A 163 -18.70 -4.92 3.55
C ASN A 163 -17.90 -3.74 4.14
N PRO A 164 -17.29 -2.89 3.29
CA PRO A 164 -16.43 -1.80 3.76
C PRO A 164 -17.21 -0.82 4.63
N SER A 165 -16.62 -0.49 5.78
CA SER A 165 -17.15 0.53 6.68
C SER A 165 -16.08 1.59 6.93
N PHE A 166 -16.49 2.84 6.77
CA PHE A 166 -15.67 4.04 6.96
C PHE A 166 -16.29 4.79 8.13
N LYS A 167 -15.51 5.04 9.18
CA LYS A 167 -15.96 5.73 10.39
C LYS A 167 -15.28 7.07 10.53
#